data_AF-A0A093ZRT7-F1
#
_entry.id   AF-A0A093ZRT7-F1
#
_cell.length_a   1.000
_cell.length_b   1.000
_cell.length_c   1.000
_cell.angle_alpha   90.00
_cell.angle_beta   90.00
_cell.angle_gamma   90.00
#
_symmetry.space_group_name_H-M   'P 1'
#
loop_
_entity.id
_entity.type
_entity.pdbx_description
1 polymer ?
#
loop_
_entity_poly.entity_id
_entity_poly.type
_entity_poly.pdbx_seq_one_letter_code
_entity_poly.pdbx_strand_id
1 'polypeptide(L)'
;MRAYNIRHDALAAFANPSQIFMSLTMLNCIDNSGAAVVECVKVLRMKRHAKIGERIIVVVQKQRNFGPESGPGSGSVSTSAANKVRRGDMRHAVVVRTKKKLQRPDGSVVKFDDNACVLISKTGDPIGTRLNGVVGTELKKMKWSKILSLAPMHL
;
A
#
# COMPACT_ATOMS: atom_id res chain seq x y z
N MET A 1 -12.62 -9.13 3.74
CA MET A 1 -11.62 -8.25 4.40
C MET A 1 -12.10 -8.04 5.82
N ARG A 2 -11.48 -8.73 6.79
CA ARG A 2 -11.84 -8.62 8.21
C ARG A 2 -10.70 -7.91 8.91
N ALA A 3 -11.03 -6.86 9.63
CA ALA A 3 -10.10 -6.25 10.56
C ALA A 3 -10.63 -6.51 11.96
N TYR A 4 -9.76 -7.02 12.82
CA TYR A 4 -10.13 -7.46 14.15
C TYR A 4 -9.61 -6.45 15.16
N ASN A 5 -10.52 -5.86 15.93
CA ASN A 5 -10.16 -5.22 17.20
C ASN A 5 -9.95 -6.34 18.22
N ILE A 6 -8.69 -6.74 18.40
CA ILE A 6 -8.34 -7.80 19.35
C ILE A 6 -8.37 -7.16 20.75
N ARG A 7 -9.37 -7.50 21.57
CA ARG A 7 -9.31 -7.25 23.01
C ARG A 7 -8.31 -8.21 23.65
N HIS A 8 -7.54 -7.68 24.59
CA HIS A 8 -6.29 -8.22 25.12
C HIS A 8 -6.48 -9.54 25.88
N ASP A 9 -5.65 -10.54 25.58
CA ASP A 9 -5.22 -11.57 26.53
C ASP A 9 -3.70 -11.54 26.61
N ALA A 10 -3.19 -11.58 27.84
CA ALA A 10 -1.79 -11.38 28.21
C ALA A 10 -0.93 -12.64 27.97
N LEU A 11 0.40 -12.41 27.95
CA LEU A 11 1.52 -13.37 27.96
C LEU A 11 2.07 -13.83 26.59
N ALA A 12 3.12 -13.13 26.13
CA ALA A 12 4.35 -13.75 25.60
C ALA A 12 5.40 -12.64 25.35
N ALA A 13 6.53 -12.76 26.05
CA ALA A 13 7.68 -11.86 25.99
C ALA A 13 8.64 -12.21 24.83
N PHE A 14 9.48 -11.23 24.48
CA PHE A 14 10.72 -11.32 23.67
C PHE A 14 10.59 -11.51 22.15
N ALA A 15 10.02 -10.53 21.46
CA ALA A 15 10.40 -10.20 20.09
C ALA A 15 10.25 -8.69 19.87
N ASN A 16 11.28 -8.02 19.34
CA ASN A 16 11.33 -6.57 19.14
C ASN A 16 10.09 -6.08 18.33
N PRO A 17 9.11 -5.38 18.96
CA PRO A 17 7.74 -5.27 18.43
C PRO A 17 7.56 -4.29 17.26
N SER A 18 8.59 -3.56 16.87
CA SER A 18 8.47 -2.35 16.05
C SER A 18 8.55 -2.53 14.52
N GLN A 19 8.84 -3.74 14.01
CA GLN A 19 9.19 -3.94 12.60
C GLN A 19 7.99 -4.28 11.71
N ILE A 20 7.52 -3.36 10.85
CA ILE A 20 6.24 -3.53 10.12
C ILE A 20 6.42 -3.88 8.63
N PHE A 21 7.50 -3.45 7.96
CA PHE A 21 7.63 -3.61 6.50
C PHE A 21 9.06 -3.30 5.98
N MET A 22 9.80 -4.24 5.35
CA MET A 22 11.21 -4.06 4.90
C MET A 22 11.33 -4.06 3.36
N SER A 23 12.49 -3.68 2.81
CA SER A 23 12.86 -3.96 1.41
C SER A 23 12.58 -5.41 1.01
N LEU A 24 12.23 -5.65 -0.25
CA LEU A 24 11.78 -6.92 -0.85
C LEU A 24 10.38 -7.39 -0.42
N THR A 25 9.66 -6.62 0.39
CA THR A 25 8.28 -6.99 0.76
C THR A 25 7.32 -6.64 -0.38
N MET A 26 6.45 -7.59 -0.74
CA MET A 26 5.37 -7.41 -1.72
C MET A 26 4.14 -6.76 -1.09
N LEU A 27 3.51 -5.82 -1.81
CA LEU A 27 2.24 -5.21 -1.44
C LEU A 27 1.24 -5.27 -2.58
N ASN A 28 -0.03 -5.37 -2.20
CA ASN A 28 -1.13 -5.11 -3.11
C ASN A 28 -1.23 -3.60 -3.36
N CYS A 29 -1.15 -3.19 -4.62
CA CYS A 29 -1.58 -1.84 -4.97
C CYS A 29 -3.11 -1.84 -4.97
N ILE A 30 -3.75 -0.87 -4.31
CA ILE A 30 -5.22 -0.84 -4.16
C ILE A 30 -5.89 0.33 -4.89
N ASP A 31 -5.15 1.08 -5.70
CA ASP A 31 -5.72 2.12 -6.56
C ASP A 31 -5.96 1.59 -7.98
N ASN A 32 -6.58 2.38 -8.84
CA ASN A 32 -6.79 2.08 -10.27
C ASN A 32 -5.68 2.63 -11.18
N SER A 33 -4.43 2.77 -10.70
CA SER A 33 -3.31 3.24 -11.53
C SER A 33 -2.90 2.28 -12.66
N GLY A 34 -3.28 1.00 -12.53
CA GLY A 34 -2.82 -0.09 -13.38
C GLY A 34 -1.92 -1.08 -12.64
N ALA A 35 -1.30 -0.72 -11.51
CA ALA A 35 -0.54 -1.67 -10.72
C ALA A 35 -1.46 -2.63 -9.95
N ALA A 36 -1.10 -3.92 -9.94
CA ALA A 36 -1.75 -4.95 -9.13
C ALA A 36 -0.90 -5.26 -7.88
N VAL A 37 0.38 -5.55 -8.10
CA VAL A 37 1.33 -5.93 -7.06
C VAL A 37 2.63 -5.18 -7.28
N VAL A 38 3.19 -4.67 -6.20
CA VAL A 38 4.46 -3.93 -6.21
C VAL A 38 5.39 -4.47 -5.13
N GLU A 39 6.69 -4.34 -5.38
CA GLU A 39 7.74 -4.72 -4.45
C GLU A 39 8.37 -3.47 -3.85
N CYS A 40 8.57 -3.44 -2.53
CA CYS A 40 9.29 -2.35 -1.90
C CYS A 40 10.79 -2.43 -2.11
N VAL A 41 11.36 -1.35 -2.63
CA VAL A 41 12.81 -1.20 -2.81
C VAL A 41 13.42 -0.38 -1.67
N LYS A 42 12.74 0.68 -1.22
CA LYS A 42 13.31 1.61 -0.23
C LYS A 42 12.25 2.26 0.66
N VAL A 43 12.57 2.39 1.94
CA VAL A 43 11.84 3.22 2.90
C VAL A 43 12.52 4.59 3.00
N LEU A 44 11.79 5.69 2.77
CA LEU A 44 12.43 7.01 2.56
C LEU A 44 12.94 7.71 3.84
N ARG A 45 12.51 7.30 5.04
CA ARG A 45 12.90 7.95 6.31
C ARG A 45 14.16 7.38 6.96
N MET A 46 15.08 6.79 6.20
CA MET A 46 16.28 6.08 6.73
C MET A 46 15.95 5.05 7.82
N LYS A 47 14.72 4.54 7.82
CA LYS A 47 14.28 3.48 8.73
C LYS A 47 14.45 2.15 8.01
N ARG A 48 14.74 1.10 8.78
CA ARG A 48 14.68 -0.29 8.28
C ARG A 48 13.27 -0.69 7.87
N HIS A 49 12.25 -0.08 8.48
CA HIS A 49 10.86 -0.46 8.27
C HIS A 49 9.90 0.72 8.05
N ALA A 50 8.87 0.51 7.24
CA ALA A 50 7.75 1.44 7.06
C ALA A 50 6.52 1.04 7.90
N LYS A 51 5.77 2.03 8.37
CA LYS A 51 4.43 1.86 8.99
C LYS A 51 3.34 2.42 8.07
N ILE A 52 2.06 2.19 8.42
CA ILE A 52 0.92 2.83 7.74
C ILE A 52 1.13 4.35 7.71
N GLY A 53 0.93 4.94 6.53
CA GLY A 53 1.13 6.36 6.24
C GLY A 53 2.55 6.77 5.89
N GLU A 54 3.54 5.87 5.97
CA GLU A 54 4.90 6.19 5.53
C GLU A 54 5.08 5.95 4.03
N ARG A 55 5.96 6.77 3.43
CA ARG A 55 6.27 6.75 2.01
C ARG A 55 7.41 5.77 1.72
N ILE A 56 7.22 4.98 0.67
CA ILE A 56 8.16 3.99 0.17
C ILE A 56 8.41 4.18 -1.33
N ILE A 57 9.52 3.64 -1.82
CA ILE A 57 9.81 3.43 -3.24
C ILE A 57 9.49 1.98 -3.56
N VAL A 58 8.78 1.77 -4.65
CA VAL A 58 8.35 0.46 -5.11
C VAL A 58 8.67 0.25 -6.58
N VAL A 59 8.80 -1.01 -6.99
CA VAL A 59 8.82 -1.43 -8.39
C VAL A 59 7.54 -2.20 -8.69
N VAL A 60 6.88 -1.88 -9.80
CA VAL A 60 5.66 -2.58 -10.22
C VAL A 60 6.01 -3.98 -10.71
N GLN A 61 5.49 -5.01 -10.04
CA GLN A 61 5.77 -6.41 -10.38
C GLN A 61 4.67 -7.05 -11.22
N LYS A 62 3.41 -6.67 -10.98
CA LYS A 62 2.24 -7.12 -11.75
C LYS A 62 1.35 -5.95 -12.09
N GLN A 63 0.87 -5.91 -13.33
CA GLN A 63 -0.11 -4.96 -13.81
C GLN A 63 -1.51 -5.61 -13.79
N ARG A 64 -2.56 -4.81 -13.61
CA ARG A 64 -3.94 -5.25 -13.82
C ARG A 64 -4.25 -5.12 -15.31
N ASN A 65 -4.72 -6.20 -15.90
CA ASN A 65 -5.23 -6.18 -17.28
C ASN A 65 -6.62 -5.54 -17.24
N PHE A 66 -6.82 -4.43 -17.95
CA PHE A 66 -8.10 -3.71 -18.05
C PHE A 66 -8.74 -3.82 -19.44
N GLY A 67 -8.35 -4.81 -20.26
CA GLY A 67 -8.89 -5.03 -21.61
C GLY A 67 -8.20 -6.20 -22.33
N PRO A 68 -8.70 -6.63 -23.51
CA PRO A 68 -8.22 -7.83 -24.19
C PRO A 68 -6.78 -7.67 -24.63
N GLU A 69 -6.02 -8.77 -24.49
CA GLU A 69 -4.62 -8.84 -24.85
C GLU A 69 -4.44 -8.48 -26.32
N SER A 70 -3.61 -7.48 -26.61
CA SER A 70 -2.94 -7.47 -27.91
C SER A 70 -2.04 -8.71 -27.90
N GLY A 71 -2.32 -9.67 -28.77
CA GLY A 71 -1.75 -11.02 -28.74
C GLY A 71 -0.21 -11.11 -28.72
N PRO A 72 0.34 -12.34 -28.74
CA PRO A 72 1.76 -12.57 -28.53
C PRO A 72 2.58 -11.85 -29.62
N GLY A 73 3.40 -10.87 -29.22
CA GLY A 73 4.27 -10.10 -30.12
C GLY A 73 4.11 -8.59 -30.11
N SER A 74 3.17 -8.01 -29.34
CA SER A 74 3.07 -6.55 -29.24
C SER A 74 4.11 -5.97 -28.27
N GLY A 75 5.32 -5.72 -28.77
CA GLY A 75 6.29 -4.79 -28.18
C GLY A 75 5.85 -3.31 -28.26
N SER A 76 4.54 -3.04 -28.41
CA SER A 76 3.99 -1.70 -28.58
C SER A 76 3.36 -1.16 -27.30
N VAL A 77 3.82 0.04 -26.96
CA VAL A 77 3.43 0.95 -25.89
C VAL A 77 1.97 1.37 -26.07
N SER A 78 1.00 0.47 -25.90
CA SER A 78 -0.38 0.90 -25.69
C SER A 78 -0.52 1.29 -24.22
N THR A 79 -0.24 2.57 -23.93
CA THR A 79 -0.70 3.19 -22.68
C THR A 79 -2.19 3.39 -22.92
N SER A 80 -3.01 2.35 -22.73
CA SER A 80 -4.44 2.62 -22.65
C SER A 80 -4.60 3.71 -21.58
N ALA A 81 -5.41 4.74 -21.83
CA ALA A 81 -5.57 5.86 -20.88
C ALA A 81 -5.93 5.38 -19.46
N ALA A 82 -6.44 4.16 -19.34
CA ALA A 82 -6.70 3.44 -18.10
C ALA A 82 -5.44 3.03 -17.31
N ASN A 83 -4.33 2.68 -17.97
CA ASN A 83 -3.11 2.17 -17.35
C ASN A 83 -2.00 3.24 -17.31
N LYS A 84 -1.86 3.91 -16.15
CA LYS A 84 -0.87 4.98 -15.92
C LYS A 84 0.53 4.46 -15.59
N VAL A 85 0.67 3.17 -15.31
CA VAL A 85 1.92 2.52 -14.92
C VAL A 85 2.11 1.19 -15.63
N ARG A 86 3.37 0.80 -15.84
CA ARG A 86 3.77 -0.47 -16.46
C ARG A 86 4.53 -1.35 -15.45
N ARG A 87 4.58 -2.66 -15.72
CA ARG A 87 5.51 -3.56 -15.00
C ARG A 87 6.95 -3.06 -15.18
N GLY A 88 7.73 -3.08 -14.09
CA GLY A 88 9.10 -2.57 -14.04
C GLY A 88 9.20 -1.09 -13.63
N ASP A 89 8.11 -0.33 -13.66
CA ASP A 89 8.13 1.08 -13.26
C ASP A 89 8.53 1.23 -11.79
N MET A 90 9.49 2.12 -11.54
CA MET A 90 9.82 2.58 -10.18
C MET A 90 8.92 3.76 -9.81
N ARG A 91 8.17 3.63 -8.71
CA ARG A 91 7.17 4.62 -8.26
C ARG A 91 7.29 4.89 -6.77
N HIS A 92 6.70 6.01 -6.35
CA HIS A 92 6.46 6.26 -4.93
C HIS A 92 5.12 5.67 -4.52
N ALA A 93 5.03 5.22 -3.27
CA ALA A 93 3.79 4.72 -2.70
C ALA A 93 3.65 5.09 -1.22
N VAL A 94 2.41 5.04 -0.72
CA VAL A 94 2.09 5.16 0.71
C VAL A 94 1.56 3.83 1.19
N VAL A 95 2.09 3.32 2.30
CA VAL A 95 1.55 2.13 2.96
C VAL A 95 0.19 2.46 3.59
N VAL A 96 -0.85 1.70 3.27
CA VAL A 96 -2.23 1.97 3.76
C VAL A 96 -2.80 0.84 4.61
N ARG A 97 -2.26 -0.37 4.50
CA ARG A 97 -2.58 -1.52 5.36
C ARG A 97 -1.33 -2.35 5.59
N THR A 98 -1.27 -3.00 6.76
CA THR A 98 -0.19 -3.92 7.12
C THR A 98 -0.77 -5.17 7.76
N LYS A 99 -0.25 -6.34 7.37
CA LYS A 99 -0.63 -7.63 7.95
C LYS A 99 -0.13 -7.80 9.39
N LYS A 100 0.96 -7.10 9.74
CA LYS A 100 1.44 -7.05 11.12
C LYS A 100 0.51 -6.20 11.97
N LYS A 101 0.27 -6.65 13.20
CA LYS A 101 -0.49 -5.92 14.23
C LYS A 101 0.18 -4.57 14.52
N LEU A 102 -0.61 -3.52 14.63
CA LEU A 102 -0.21 -2.20 15.08
C LEU A 102 -1.03 -1.86 16.33
N GLN A 103 -0.34 -1.59 17.43
CA GLN A 103 -0.97 -1.05 18.63
C GLN A 103 -1.02 0.47 18.55
N ARG A 104 -2.19 1.03 18.84
CA ARG A 104 -2.46 2.46 18.83
C ARG A 104 -2.24 3.06 20.21
N PRO A 105 -2.11 4.40 20.30
CA PRO A 105 -1.91 5.09 21.58
C PRO A 105 -3.05 4.89 22.59
N ASP A 106 -4.27 4.61 22.12
CA ASP A 106 -5.44 4.30 22.96
C ASP A 106 -5.46 2.83 23.43
N GLY A 107 -4.41 2.05 23.13
CA GLY A 107 -4.29 0.64 23.46
C GLY A 107 -4.97 -0.31 22.48
N SER A 108 -5.81 0.19 21.55
CA SER A 108 -6.45 -0.64 20.55
C SER A 108 -5.42 -1.23 19.57
N VAL A 109 -5.70 -2.42 19.05
CA VAL A 109 -4.81 -3.12 18.11
C VAL A 109 -5.53 -3.32 16.79
N VAL A 110 -4.92 -2.82 15.72
CA VAL A 110 -5.38 -3.03 14.35
C VAL A 110 -4.50 -4.05 13.64
N LYS A 111 -5.12 -4.94 12.87
CA LYS A 111 -4.46 -5.90 11.98
C LYS A 111 -5.29 -6.06 10.71
N PHE A 112 -4.62 -6.00 9.56
CA PHE A 112 -5.25 -6.26 8.26
C PHE A 112 -4.88 -7.66 7.75
N ASP A 113 -5.65 -8.14 6.77
CA ASP A 113 -5.40 -9.45 6.14
C ASP A 113 -4.14 -9.42 5.24
N ASP A 114 -3.81 -8.25 4.67
CA ASP A 114 -2.75 -8.05 3.68
C ASP A 114 -1.89 -6.79 3.94
N ASN A 115 -0.77 -6.70 3.21
CA ASN A 115 -0.01 -5.46 3.07
C ASN A 115 -0.48 -4.75 1.80
N ALA A 116 -0.81 -3.47 1.90
CA ALA A 116 -1.31 -2.70 0.77
C ALA A 116 -0.74 -1.29 0.70
N CYS A 117 -0.68 -0.76 -0.52
CA CYS A 117 -0.27 0.61 -0.79
C CYS A 117 -1.08 1.29 -1.89
N VAL A 118 -0.89 2.60 -1.98
CA VAL A 118 -1.42 3.48 -3.02
C VAL A 118 -0.25 4.16 -3.71
N LEU A 119 -0.23 4.20 -5.04
CA LEU A 119 0.83 4.88 -5.76
C LEU A 119 0.61 6.39 -5.71
N ILE A 120 1.71 7.12 -5.55
CA ILE A 120 1.70 8.59 -5.50
C ILE A 120 2.77 9.19 -6.41
N SER A 121 2.55 10.44 -6.80
CA SER A 121 3.54 11.28 -7.45
C SER A 121 4.68 11.63 -6.48
N LYS A 122 5.71 12.31 -7.00
CA LYS A 122 6.78 12.84 -6.14
C LYS A 122 6.27 13.89 -5.14
N THR A 123 5.23 14.64 -5.49
CA THR A 123 4.58 15.66 -4.65
C THR A 123 3.62 15.07 -3.62
N GLY A 124 3.25 13.79 -3.75
CA GLY A 124 2.35 13.10 -2.81
C GLY A 124 0.92 12.94 -3.31
N ASP A 125 0.62 13.32 -4.55
CA ASP A 125 -0.72 13.17 -5.11
C ASP A 125 -0.95 11.73 -5.58
N PRO A 126 -2.12 11.12 -5.30
CA PRO A 126 -2.44 9.78 -5.80
C PRO A 126 -2.33 9.68 -7.33
N ILE A 127 -1.72 8.60 -7.82
CA ILE A 127 -1.67 8.31 -9.27
C ILE A 127 -3.03 7.81 -9.75
N GLY A 128 -3.64 6.88 -9.01
CA GLY A 128 -5.01 6.44 -9.25
C GLY A 128 -6.04 7.52 -8.87
N THR A 129 -7.22 7.44 -9.49
CA THR A 129 -8.38 8.30 -9.20
C THR A 129 -9.43 7.61 -8.33
N ARG A 130 -9.27 6.31 -8.04
CA ARG A 130 -10.17 5.51 -7.19
C ARG A 130 -9.36 4.50 -6.40
N LEU A 131 -9.75 4.25 -5.15
CA LEU A 131 -9.15 3.25 -4.26
C LEU A 131 -10.18 2.20 -3.86
N ASN A 132 -9.74 0.95 -3.76
CA ASN A 132 -10.57 -0.17 -3.36
C ASN A 132 -10.22 -0.65 -1.95
N GLY A 133 -11.23 -0.74 -1.08
CA GLY A 133 -11.12 -1.35 0.23
C GLY A 133 -10.74 -0.40 1.37
N VAL A 134 -10.63 -0.96 2.57
CA VAL A 134 -10.38 -0.21 3.81
C VAL A 134 -8.92 0.28 3.89
N VAL A 135 -8.68 1.39 4.55
CA VAL A 135 -7.33 1.92 4.85
C VAL A 135 -7.18 2.22 6.33
N GLY A 136 -5.95 2.27 6.84
CA GLY A 136 -5.68 2.63 8.24
C GLY A 136 -5.98 4.09 8.57
N THR A 137 -6.58 4.36 9.72
CA THR A 137 -6.87 5.71 10.23
C THR A 137 -5.60 6.53 10.53
N GLU A 138 -4.43 5.88 10.61
CA GLU A 138 -3.13 6.52 10.78
C GLU A 138 -2.83 7.52 9.66
N LEU A 139 -3.41 7.32 8.47
CA LEU A 139 -3.31 8.25 7.33
C LEU A 139 -3.77 9.67 7.66
N LYS A 140 -4.72 9.85 8.60
CA LYS A 140 -5.22 11.17 9.03
C LYS A 140 -4.12 11.97 9.73
N LYS A 141 -3.38 11.33 10.64
CA LYS A 141 -2.26 11.95 11.36
C LYS A 141 -1.11 12.32 10.42
N MET A 142 -0.94 11.55 9.35
CA MET A 142 0.10 11.73 8.34
C MET A 142 -0.32 12.68 7.19
N LYS A 143 -1.48 13.34 7.31
CA LYS A 143 -2.00 14.34 6.36
C LYS A 143 -2.24 13.81 4.93
N TRP A 144 -2.59 12.53 4.79
CA TRP A 144 -2.97 11.93 3.50
C TRP A 144 -4.46 12.16 3.15
N SER A 145 -4.91 13.41 3.18
CA SER A 145 -6.33 13.76 2.99
C SER A 145 -6.90 13.26 1.66
N LYS A 146 -6.16 13.41 0.56
CA LYS A 146 -6.59 12.93 -0.78
C LYS A 146 -6.79 11.41 -0.82
N ILE A 147 -5.92 10.64 -0.17
CA ILE A 147 -6.06 9.17 -0.08
C ILE A 147 -7.30 8.81 0.75
N LEU A 148 -7.50 9.49 1.88
CA LEU A 148 -8.68 9.30 2.74
C LEU A 148 -9.98 9.60 1.98
N SER A 149 -10.02 10.68 1.20
CA SER A 149 -11.20 11.04 0.39
C SER A 149 -11.55 10.02 -0.70
N LEU A 150 -10.56 9.27 -1.20
CA LEU A 150 -10.78 8.24 -2.22
C LEU A 150 -11.12 6.86 -1.62
N ALA A 151 -10.86 6.65 -0.34
CA ALA A 151 -11.06 5.36 0.31
C ALA A 151 -12.50 5.23 0.85
N PRO A 152 -13.20 4.12 0.57
CA PRO A 152 -14.60 3.94 1.00
C PRO A 152 -14.75 3.78 2.52
N MET A 153 -13.73 3.30 3.23
CA MET A 153 -13.77 3.07 4.69
C MET A 153 -12.38 3.24 5.30
N HIS A 154 -12.31 3.75 6.54
CA HIS A 154 -11.09 3.88 7.32
C HIS A 154 -11.23 3.14 8.65
N LEU A 155 -10.17 2.45 9.08
CA LEU A 155 -10.13 1.73 10.36
C LEU A 155 -8.92 2.09 11.18
#